data_AF-A0A349DWL3-F1
#
_entry.id   AF-A0A349DWL3-F1
#
_cell.length_a   1.000
_cell.length_b   1.000
_cell.length_c   1.000
_cell.angle_alpha   90.00
_cell.angle_beta   90.00
_cell.angle_gamma   90.00
#
_symmetry.space_group_name_H-M   'P 1'
#
loop_
_entity.id
_entity.type
_entity.pdbx_description
1 polymer ?
#
loop_
_entity_poly.entity_id
_entity_poly.type
_entity_poly.pdbx_seq_one_letter_code
_entity_poly.pdbx_strand_id
1 'polypeptide(L)'
;MNPKINFTVTHQYDRVHLPEEEYQKILAFIAWHQTPPFKQPGRVAWHTLHQQAQTEAMPAQQLKAAKMKGVGFWNPCPQGKIYSGVLANLHSEEPTPPTTDTLESMLTFPHIGFDAEGEYKITYSSPAPIGGILYERALLEYNSARILLEHGVPATVPFMVVQYGDQYQFNGKPMGVVVNLSPEKTSMRLSCIQYGAAIHRGKEAQADAYYDQLRASLGVNGRPELETTRLQTINLLARKIGKLVHDFSAAGLYRYSSEWSNFEYNFDTKEVFLTDLDSTLELKNIPVSMRALQVLRDLGTAAYRLVAKFGYPDVLNSYTLNQVLKYDPLTELLVGYFPEAPYDKVEEISHRLWQCFIPHWMLLKKHQHSITTDWTRSRRQTYKMDHDLFYVLTLTIVFPLFEKSDLFHQYASSLTLKDMLQKAKNFLGTRYEYFMYLYQGSKVDLNCQEEGGYRLGKTAQKGECMIATKAFEKEAVVMRGKIAKLLGGNHSHASQMGEDTWAVHEGIIHKINHSCAPNCGIRLNETGAHDIIAIKNIKKGEELTLDYAMRNYQIDHFPEQCKCGADECRTRITGWKDLPQHLKDSYAPWAAPYLLELDKKYAKEDNLAYEH
;
A
#
# COMPACT_ATOMS: atom_id res chain seq x y z
N MET A 1 45.12 7.25 25.16
CA MET A 1 44.91 8.67 24.83
C MET A 1 43.75 8.72 23.85
N ASN A 2 42.70 9.49 24.13
CA ASN A 2 41.60 9.63 23.17
C ASN A 2 42.14 10.25 21.87
N PRO A 3 41.75 9.76 20.70
CA PRO A 3 42.19 10.33 19.42
C PRO A 3 41.71 11.79 19.33
N LYS A 4 42.63 12.71 19.05
CA LYS A 4 42.31 14.12 18.88
C LYS A 4 41.90 14.37 17.43
N ILE A 5 40.64 14.71 17.21
CA ILE A 5 40.10 14.97 15.87
C ILE A 5 40.14 16.46 15.56
N ASN A 6 40.87 16.83 14.52
CA ASN A 6 40.85 18.19 13.98
C ASN A 6 39.62 18.41 13.10
N PHE A 7 39.02 19.60 13.18
CA PHE A 7 37.82 19.94 12.42
C PHE A 7 37.66 21.46 12.23
N THR A 8 36.77 21.85 11.33
CA THR A 8 36.34 23.24 11.13
C THR A 8 34.82 23.34 11.23
N VAL A 9 34.32 24.30 12.01
CA VAL A 9 32.89 24.66 12.00
C VAL A 9 32.62 25.41 10.71
N THR A 10 31.72 24.88 9.88
CA THR A 10 31.44 25.44 8.55
C THR A 10 30.12 26.19 8.49
N HIS A 11 29.16 25.78 9.32
CA HIS A 11 27.84 26.40 9.41
C HIS A 11 27.39 26.41 10.87
N GLN A 12 26.79 27.52 11.28
CA GLN A 12 26.15 27.67 12.57
C GLN A 12 24.82 28.40 12.36
N TYR A 13 23.79 27.98 13.09
CA TYR A 13 22.48 28.60 13.00
C TYR A 13 22.38 29.73 14.03
N ASP A 14 22.48 30.96 13.56
CA ASP A 14 22.63 32.15 14.42
C ASP A 14 21.38 32.47 15.27
N ARG A 15 20.21 31.89 14.94
CA ARG A 15 18.93 32.11 15.65
C ARG A 15 18.68 31.10 16.77
N VAL A 16 19.73 30.48 17.28
CA VAL A 16 19.70 29.60 18.46
C VAL A 16 20.65 30.16 19.50
N HIS A 17 20.08 30.45 20.67
CA HIS A 17 20.86 30.81 21.84
C HIS A 17 21.20 29.54 22.64
N LEU A 18 22.47 29.14 22.59
CA LEU A 18 23.03 28.04 23.38
C LEU A 18 24.10 28.62 24.34
N PRO A 19 24.06 28.30 25.64
CA PRO A 19 25.10 28.76 26.58
C PRO A 19 26.50 28.29 26.18
N GLU A 20 27.50 29.16 26.38
CA GLU A 20 28.88 28.92 25.95
C GLU A 20 29.47 27.62 26.53
N GLU A 21 29.13 27.26 27.77
CA GLU A 21 29.57 26.00 28.38
C GLU A 21 29.05 24.77 27.61
N GLU A 22 27.79 24.80 27.16
CA GLU A 22 27.20 23.72 26.37
C GLU A 22 27.81 23.67 24.97
N TYR A 23 28.07 24.83 24.37
CA TYR A 23 28.76 24.94 23.09
C TYR A 23 30.15 24.28 23.14
N GLN A 24 30.97 24.63 24.14
CA GLN A 24 32.30 24.06 24.32
C GLN A 24 32.27 22.56 24.62
N LYS A 25 31.27 22.07 25.37
CA LYS A 25 31.06 20.61 25.59
C LYS A 25 30.79 19.89 24.26
N ILE A 26 29.91 20.43 23.42
CA ILE A 26 29.61 19.85 22.10
C ILE A 26 30.89 19.78 21.25
N LEU A 27 31.67 20.86 21.21
CA LEU A 27 32.96 20.86 20.50
C LEU A 27 33.95 19.83 21.06
N ALA A 28 34.00 19.66 22.38
CA ALA A 28 34.85 18.66 23.03
C ALA A 28 34.45 17.22 22.66
N PHE A 29 33.16 16.93 22.49
CA PHE A 29 32.68 15.64 21.99
C PHE A 29 33.07 15.43 20.52
N ILE A 30 32.89 16.44 19.67
CA ILE A 30 33.26 16.36 18.24
C ILE A 30 34.77 16.14 18.07
N ALA A 31 35.58 16.80 18.91
CA ALA A 31 37.04 16.66 18.95
C ALA A 31 37.52 15.31 19.52
N TRP A 32 36.62 14.53 20.14
CA TRP A 32 36.96 13.38 20.98
C TRP A 32 37.88 13.69 22.17
N HIS A 33 37.93 14.95 22.62
CA HIS A 33 38.54 15.32 23.91
C HIS A 33 37.76 14.72 25.08
N GLN A 34 36.45 14.56 24.90
CA GLN A 34 35.56 13.80 25.78
C GLN A 34 34.79 12.79 24.93
N THR A 35 34.53 11.61 25.50
CA THR A 35 33.75 10.57 24.79
C THR A 35 32.32 11.07 24.57
N PRO A 36 31.82 11.11 23.31
CA PRO A 36 30.44 11.50 23.05
C PRO A 36 29.45 10.60 23.79
N PRO A 37 28.37 11.15 24.36
CA PRO A 37 27.42 10.38 25.15
C PRO A 37 26.49 9.55 24.24
N PHE A 38 26.82 8.29 24.00
CA PHE A 38 25.90 7.35 23.33
C PHE A 38 24.92 6.77 24.36
N LYS A 39 23.64 7.16 24.24
CA LYS A 39 22.57 6.69 25.15
C LYS A 39 21.95 5.36 24.72
N GLN A 40 22.13 4.98 23.46
CA GLN A 40 21.62 3.75 22.85
C GLN A 40 22.66 3.21 21.85
N PRO A 41 22.68 1.90 21.61
CA PRO A 41 23.48 1.32 20.53
C PRO A 41 23.11 1.97 19.18
N GLY A 42 24.11 2.50 18.47
CA GLY A 42 23.87 3.26 17.24
C GLY A 42 25.03 4.17 16.84
N ARG A 43 24.74 5.06 15.88
CA ARG A 43 25.68 6.05 15.31
C ARG A 43 25.30 7.50 15.66
N VAL A 44 24.55 7.66 16.75
CA VAL A 44 24.01 8.95 17.18
C VAL A 44 24.37 9.15 18.65
N ALA A 45 25.12 10.20 18.94
CA ALA A 45 25.35 10.63 20.31
C ALA A 45 24.25 11.61 20.74
N TRP A 46 23.93 11.60 22.04
CA TRP A 46 22.83 12.35 22.62
C TRP A 46 23.25 12.98 23.94
N HIS A 47 23.48 14.29 23.91
CA HIS A 47 23.88 15.08 25.08
C HIS A 47 22.67 15.81 25.65
N THR A 48 22.29 15.52 26.89
CA THR A 48 21.23 16.27 27.58
C THR A 48 21.81 17.57 28.09
N LEU A 49 21.25 18.70 27.67
CA LEU A 49 21.72 20.02 28.08
C LEU A 49 21.43 20.26 29.56
N HIS A 50 22.40 20.80 30.30
CA HIS A 50 22.23 21.25 31.68
C HIS A 50 21.50 22.59 31.73
N GLN A 51 21.79 23.46 30.77
CA GLN A 51 21.09 24.73 30.55
C GLN A 51 20.37 24.68 29.21
N GLN A 52 19.06 24.95 29.23
CA GLN A 52 18.23 24.83 28.04
C GLN A 52 18.57 25.89 26.99
N ALA A 53 18.55 25.49 25.73
CA ALA A 53 18.66 26.41 24.60
C ALA A 53 17.27 26.90 24.16
N GLN A 54 17.27 28.03 23.45
CA GLN A 54 16.07 28.62 22.87
C GLN A 54 16.35 29.01 21.42
N THR A 55 15.30 29.05 20.60
CA THR A 55 15.38 29.57 19.24
C THR A 55 14.38 30.70 19.06
N GLU A 56 14.81 31.75 18.37
CA GLU A 56 13.96 32.92 18.07
C GLU A 56 12.75 32.54 17.20
N ALA A 57 12.88 31.50 16.37
CA ALA A 57 11.80 31.02 15.51
C ALA A 57 10.64 30.39 16.31
N MET A 58 10.93 29.84 17.50
CA MET A 58 9.95 29.23 18.39
C MET A 58 10.28 29.59 19.85
N PRO A 59 10.04 30.84 20.30
CA PRO A 59 10.51 31.33 21.59
C PRO A 59 9.95 30.55 22.80
N ALA A 60 8.75 29.99 22.64
CA ALA A 60 8.10 29.19 23.67
C ALA A 60 8.67 27.76 23.80
N GLN A 61 9.43 27.28 22.82
CA GLN A 61 9.96 25.92 22.81
C GLN A 61 11.36 25.88 23.44
N GLN A 62 11.47 25.17 24.55
CA GLN A 62 12.75 24.87 25.18
C GLN A 62 13.45 23.71 24.48
N LEU A 63 14.74 23.86 24.20
CA LEU A 63 15.59 22.82 23.64
C LEU A 63 16.41 22.19 24.77
N LYS A 64 16.30 20.87 24.92
CA LYS A 64 16.72 20.13 26.10
C LYS A 64 17.87 19.15 25.84
N ALA A 65 18.20 18.86 24.58
CA ALA A 65 19.30 17.96 24.22
C ALA A 65 19.94 18.34 22.88
N ALA A 66 21.20 17.94 22.69
CA ALA A 66 21.92 17.99 21.42
C ALA A 66 22.09 16.57 20.84
N LYS A 67 21.50 16.36 19.66
CA LYS A 67 21.67 15.16 18.83
C LYS A 67 22.86 15.39 17.90
N MET A 68 23.86 14.51 17.97
CA MET A 68 25.06 14.59 17.14
C MET A 68 25.18 13.34 16.28
N LYS A 69 25.31 13.55 14.96
CA LYS A 69 25.57 12.47 14.00
C LYS A 69 26.92 12.64 13.33
N GLY A 70 27.59 11.54 13.06
CA GLY A 70 28.93 11.53 12.45
C GLY A 70 30.07 11.58 13.45
N VAL A 71 29.77 11.65 14.76
CA VAL A 71 30.76 11.72 15.84
C VAL A 71 31.30 10.35 16.27
N GLY A 72 30.83 9.25 15.69
CA GLY A 72 31.23 7.90 16.05
C GLY A 72 30.05 6.94 16.23
N PHE A 73 30.32 5.80 16.85
CA PHE A 73 29.31 4.80 17.12
C PHE A 73 29.59 4.06 18.43
N TRP A 74 28.55 3.39 18.94
CA TRP A 74 28.64 2.46 20.04
C TRP A 74 27.67 1.31 19.77
N ASN A 75 28.11 0.06 19.88
CA ASN A 75 27.24 -1.09 19.63
C ASN A 75 27.73 -2.31 20.41
N PRO A 76 27.49 -2.36 21.73
CA PRO A 76 27.93 -3.48 22.55
C PRO A 76 27.27 -4.77 22.06
N CYS A 77 27.93 -5.91 22.26
CA CYS A 77 27.39 -7.19 21.83
C CYS A 77 26.04 -7.43 22.55
N PRO A 78 24.92 -7.59 21.81
CA PRO A 78 23.63 -7.81 22.44
C PRO A 78 23.64 -9.13 23.24
N GLN A 79 23.11 -9.12 24.46
CA GLN A 79 22.88 -10.35 25.21
C GLN A 79 21.68 -11.09 24.60
N GLY A 80 21.91 -12.25 23.97
CA GLY A 80 20.88 -13.10 23.35
C GLY A 80 20.87 -13.06 21.81
N LYS A 81 19.76 -13.47 21.18
CA LYS A 81 19.65 -13.47 19.72
C LYS A 81 19.59 -12.04 19.17
N ILE A 82 20.55 -11.73 18.30
CA ILE A 82 20.65 -10.44 17.63
C ILE A 82 19.61 -10.38 16.51
N TYR A 83 18.59 -9.55 16.70
CA TYR A 83 17.68 -9.17 15.62
C TYR A 83 18.29 -8.01 14.83
N SER A 84 18.09 -8.06 13.51
CA SER A 84 18.79 -7.26 12.52
C SER A 84 18.70 -5.74 12.75
N GLY A 85 19.86 -5.07 12.74
CA GLY A 85 20.00 -3.63 12.59
C GLY A 85 21.12 -3.30 11.61
N VAL A 86 21.25 -2.01 11.25
CA VAL A 86 22.33 -1.52 10.39
C VAL A 86 23.73 -1.87 10.95
N LEU A 87 23.86 -2.07 12.26
CA LEU A 87 25.12 -2.44 12.91
C LEU A 87 25.24 -3.93 13.27
N ALA A 88 24.39 -4.80 12.73
CA ALA A 88 24.28 -6.20 13.20
C ALA A 88 25.60 -7.01 13.15
N ASN A 89 26.54 -6.64 12.27
CA ASN A 89 27.84 -7.32 12.12
C ASN A 89 29.00 -6.49 12.69
N LEU A 90 28.70 -5.40 13.40
CA LEU A 90 29.69 -4.44 13.87
C LEU A 90 29.53 -4.27 15.38
N HIS A 91 30.47 -4.77 16.18
CA HIS A 91 30.39 -4.73 17.64
C HIS A 91 31.50 -3.85 18.21
N SER A 92 31.12 -3.03 19.19
CA SER A 92 32.07 -2.26 19.99
C SER A 92 31.51 -2.07 21.40
N GLU A 93 32.19 -2.67 22.38
CA GLU A 93 31.84 -2.59 23.80
C GLU A 93 32.00 -1.16 24.34
N GLU A 94 32.99 -0.42 23.82
CA GLU A 94 33.25 0.98 24.16
C GLU A 94 32.91 1.90 22.98
N PRO A 95 32.43 3.14 23.24
CA PRO A 95 32.24 4.12 22.18
C PRO A 95 33.50 4.32 21.33
N THR A 96 33.32 4.34 20.00
CA THR A 96 34.42 4.43 19.04
C THR A 96 34.25 5.66 18.14
N PRO A 97 35.35 6.36 17.76
CA PRO A 97 35.29 7.47 16.81
C PRO A 97 34.75 7.05 15.44
N PRO A 98 34.39 8.00 14.57
CA PRO A 98 34.04 7.66 13.20
C PRO A 98 35.23 7.02 12.50
N THR A 99 35.00 6.09 11.58
CA THR A 99 36.04 5.46 10.77
C THR A 99 35.77 5.68 9.30
N THR A 100 36.78 5.44 8.46
CA THR A 100 36.67 5.49 7.00
C THR A 100 36.22 4.15 6.40
N ASP A 101 35.91 3.16 7.25
CA ASP A 101 35.49 1.84 6.81
C ASP A 101 34.03 1.86 6.34
N THR A 102 33.71 1.01 5.37
CA THR A 102 32.37 0.98 4.76
C THR A 102 31.38 0.20 5.61
N LEU A 103 30.21 0.78 5.82
CA LEU A 103 29.07 0.12 6.44
C LEU A 103 28.25 -0.64 5.38
N GLU A 104 28.62 -1.89 5.13
CA GLU A 104 28.07 -2.72 4.05
C GLU A 104 26.57 -3.05 4.20
N SER A 105 26.08 -3.10 5.44
CA SER A 105 24.69 -3.50 5.75
C SER A 105 23.61 -2.61 5.11
N MET A 106 23.95 -1.35 4.81
CA MET A 106 23.05 -0.34 4.23
C MET A 106 22.74 -0.60 2.75
N LEU A 107 23.62 -1.31 2.04
CA LEU A 107 23.57 -1.49 0.58
C LEU A 107 22.48 -2.48 0.09
N THR A 108 21.85 -3.21 1.01
CA THR A 108 21.05 -4.40 0.67
C THR A 108 19.54 -4.18 0.66
N PHE A 109 19.05 -2.96 0.96
CA PHE A 109 17.62 -2.68 1.04
C PHE A 109 17.11 -1.89 -0.16
N PRO A 110 16.27 -2.50 -1.01
CA PRO A 110 15.64 -1.81 -2.13
C PRO A 110 14.57 -0.82 -1.65
N HIS A 111 14.50 0.34 -2.29
CA HIS A 111 13.45 1.35 -2.14
C HIS A 111 12.80 1.62 -3.48
N ILE A 112 11.51 1.98 -3.48
CA ILE A 112 10.82 2.43 -4.69
C ILE A 112 11.12 3.91 -4.92
N GLY A 113 11.50 4.22 -6.14
CA GLY A 113 11.68 5.57 -6.63
C GLY A 113 11.20 5.66 -8.08
N PHE A 114 11.68 6.68 -8.77
CA PHE A 114 11.36 6.92 -10.17
C PHE A 114 12.64 7.17 -10.97
N ASP A 115 12.63 6.82 -12.25
CA ASP A 115 13.66 7.25 -13.20
C ASP A 115 13.42 8.68 -13.72
N ALA A 116 14.16 9.09 -14.74
CA ALA A 116 14.10 10.46 -15.28
C ALA A 116 12.77 10.72 -16.02
N GLU A 117 12.15 9.68 -16.54
CA GLU A 117 10.87 9.67 -17.24
C GLU A 117 9.67 9.58 -16.27
N GLY A 118 9.94 9.36 -14.98
CA GLY A 118 8.93 9.20 -13.94
C GLY A 118 8.30 7.81 -13.91
N GLU A 119 8.93 6.79 -14.50
CA GLU A 119 8.52 5.40 -14.36
C GLU A 119 9.06 4.82 -13.05
N TYR A 120 8.34 3.85 -12.47
CA TYR A 120 8.76 3.21 -11.23
C TYR A 120 10.11 2.49 -11.39
N LYS A 121 10.96 2.61 -10.37
CA LYS A 121 12.27 1.97 -10.34
C LYS A 121 12.66 1.53 -8.94
N ILE A 122 13.35 0.39 -8.86
CA ILE A 122 14.02 -0.04 -7.63
C ILE A 122 15.36 0.70 -7.49
N THR A 123 15.56 1.31 -6.33
CA THR A 123 16.75 2.09 -5.98
C THR A 123 17.40 1.49 -4.73
N TYR A 124 18.72 1.66 -4.58
CA TYR A 124 19.49 1.14 -3.44
C TYR A 124 20.18 2.29 -2.72
N SER A 125 20.36 2.14 -1.41
CA SER A 125 21.08 3.12 -0.59
C SER A 125 22.55 3.21 -0.99
N SER A 126 23.12 4.40 -0.84
CA SER A 126 24.56 4.62 -1.01
C SER A 126 25.37 4.07 0.18
N PRO A 127 26.65 3.70 -0.01
CA PRO A 127 27.52 3.32 1.09
C PRO A 127 27.73 4.50 2.04
N ALA A 128 27.96 4.19 3.33
CA ALA A 128 28.23 5.16 4.37
C ALA A 128 29.40 4.71 5.24
N PRO A 129 30.17 5.64 5.84
CA PRO A 129 31.21 5.28 6.79
C PRO A 129 30.65 4.72 8.11
N ILE A 130 31.44 3.90 8.79
CA ILE A 130 31.13 3.40 10.13
C ILE A 130 31.28 4.54 11.15
N GLY A 131 30.22 4.81 11.92
CA GLY A 131 30.17 5.90 12.91
C GLY A 131 30.23 7.33 12.36
N GLY A 132 30.61 7.51 11.10
CA GLY A 132 30.66 8.80 10.42
C GLY A 132 29.46 9.07 9.51
N ILE A 133 29.42 10.29 8.96
CA ILE A 133 28.61 10.66 7.80
C ILE A 133 29.45 11.51 6.84
N LEU A 134 29.09 11.53 5.56
CA LEU A 134 29.66 12.48 4.61
C LEU A 134 29.27 13.91 4.99
N TYR A 135 30.17 14.87 4.79
CA TYR A 135 29.91 16.29 5.04
C TYR A 135 28.67 16.79 4.27
N GLU A 136 28.50 16.36 3.01
CA GLU A 136 27.32 16.70 2.20
C GLU A 136 26.00 16.22 2.83
N ARG A 137 26.03 15.10 3.57
CA ARG A 137 24.86 14.56 4.29
C ARG A 137 24.58 15.34 5.56
N ALA A 138 25.63 15.79 6.25
CA ALA A 138 25.52 16.67 7.41
C ALA A 138 24.86 18.01 7.03
N LEU A 139 25.30 18.61 5.92
CA LEU A 139 24.69 19.83 5.35
C LEU A 139 23.22 19.63 4.98
N LEU A 140 22.91 18.48 4.39
CA LEU A 140 21.56 18.15 3.97
C LEU A 140 20.61 18.03 5.17
N GLU A 141 21.01 17.38 6.27
CA GLU A 141 20.21 17.31 7.51
C GLU A 141 20.03 18.70 8.15
N TYR A 142 21.10 19.51 8.20
CA TYR A 142 21.05 20.88 8.72
C TYR A 142 20.09 21.77 7.91
N ASN A 143 20.20 21.76 6.58
CA ASN A 143 19.36 22.57 5.71
C ASN A 143 17.90 22.12 5.74
N SER A 144 17.65 20.81 5.78
CA SER A 144 16.30 20.27 5.88
C SER A 144 15.64 20.67 7.20
N ALA A 145 16.37 20.56 8.32
CA ALA A 145 15.88 21.00 9.63
C ALA A 145 15.58 22.50 9.66
N ARG A 146 16.41 23.33 9.01
CA ARG A 146 16.18 24.77 8.87
C ARG A 146 14.92 25.09 8.07
N ILE A 147 14.73 24.44 6.91
CA ILE A 147 13.54 24.62 6.08
C ILE A 147 12.27 24.27 6.88
N LEU A 148 12.29 23.14 7.59
CA LEU A 148 11.16 22.71 8.41
C LEU A 148 10.84 23.72 9.53
N LEU A 149 11.87 24.23 10.21
CA LEU A 149 11.72 25.26 11.23
C LEU A 149 11.08 26.54 10.68
N GLU A 150 11.52 27.01 9.51
CA GLU A 150 11.00 28.20 8.85
C GLU A 150 9.54 28.05 8.39
N HIS A 151 9.10 26.82 8.11
CA HIS A 151 7.71 26.51 7.74
C HIS A 151 6.85 26.09 8.94
N GLY A 152 7.40 26.13 10.17
CA GLY A 152 6.67 25.72 11.37
C GLY A 152 6.36 24.22 11.43
N VAL A 153 7.08 23.39 10.69
CA VAL A 153 6.90 21.94 10.70
C VAL A 153 7.71 21.32 11.84
N PRO A 154 7.09 20.57 12.78
CA PRO A 154 7.79 20.01 13.93
C PRO A 154 8.96 19.10 13.53
N ALA A 155 10.17 19.51 13.89
CA ALA A 155 11.41 18.75 13.69
C ALA A 155 12.46 19.10 14.75
N THR A 156 13.58 18.36 14.77
CA THR A 156 14.78 18.82 15.49
C THR A 156 15.27 20.15 14.93
N VAL A 157 15.73 21.05 15.79
CA VAL A 157 16.19 22.40 15.41
C VAL A 157 17.66 22.34 14.93
N PRO A 158 18.01 22.90 13.76
CA PRO A 158 19.41 22.91 13.31
C PRO A 158 20.29 23.74 14.24
N PHE A 159 21.53 23.33 14.45
CA PHE A 159 22.49 24.11 15.24
C PHE A 159 23.81 24.33 14.53
N MET A 160 24.49 23.25 14.12
CA MET A 160 25.86 23.37 13.59
C MET A 160 26.21 22.25 12.62
N VAL A 161 27.06 22.58 11.64
CA VAL A 161 27.73 21.61 10.78
C VAL A 161 29.24 21.78 10.84
N VAL A 162 29.92 20.66 11.06
CA VAL A 162 31.38 20.57 11.15
C VAL A 162 31.91 19.70 10.01
N GLN A 163 33.03 20.13 9.43
CA GLN A 163 33.83 19.32 8.52
C GLN A 163 35.07 18.80 9.26
N TYR A 164 35.33 17.50 9.18
CA TYR A 164 36.57 16.94 9.74
C TYR A 164 37.78 17.25 8.85
N GLY A 165 38.97 17.21 9.45
CA GLY A 165 40.25 17.36 8.73
C GLY A 165 40.51 16.22 7.75
N ASP A 166 41.56 16.38 6.92
CA ASP A 166 41.84 15.54 5.75
C ASP A 166 41.99 14.03 6.03
N GLN A 167 42.29 13.65 7.28
CA GLN A 167 42.35 12.24 7.69
C GLN A 167 40.97 11.55 7.74
N TYR A 168 39.87 12.29 7.69
CA TYR A 168 38.50 11.77 7.70
C TYR A 168 37.82 12.00 6.35
N GLN A 169 38.19 11.16 5.38
CA GLN A 169 37.56 11.10 4.06
C GLN A 169 37.00 9.72 3.79
N PHE A 170 35.82 9.66 3.17
CA PHE A 170 35.19 8.42 2.74
C PHE A 170 34.99 8.46 1.23
N ASN A 171 35.64 7.53 0.51
CA ASN A 171 35.67 7.49 -0.96
C ASN A 171 36.07 8.84 -1.59
N GLY A 172 37.10 9.50 -1.03
CA GLY A 172 37.62 10.79 -1.50
C GLY A 172 36.73 12.00 -1.21
N LYS A 173 35.66 11.83 -0.44
CA LYS A 173 34.78 12.93 0.01
C LYS A 173 34.99 13.24 1.50
N PRO A 174 34.93 14.51 1.92
CA PRO A 174 35.08 14.87 3.32
C PRO A 174 33.94 14.31 4.18
N MET A 175 34.28 13.86 5.38
CA MET A 175 33.33 13.48 6.42
C MET A 175 33.02 14.69 7.32
N GLY A 176 31.91 14.62 8.04
CA GLY A 176 31.51 15.71 8.93
C GLY A 176 30.53 15.29 10.01
N VAL A 177 30.09 16.29 10.76
CA VAL A 177 29.11 16.17 11.84
C VAL A 177 27.99 17.16 11.64
N VAL A 178 26.77 16.73 11.91
CA VAL A 178 25.63 17.62 12.10
C VAL A 178 25.18 17.56 13.55
N VAL A 179 24.92 18.73 14.12
CA VAL A 179 24.33 18.91 15.45
C VAL A 179 22.97 19.56 15.28
N ASN A 180 21.94 18.84 15.75
CA ASN A 180 20.58 19.38 15.88
C ASN A 180 20.18 19.34 17.35
N LEU A 181 19.36 20.29 17.78
CA LEU A 181 18.80 20.35 19.12
C LEU A 181 17.40 19.74 19.16
N SER A 182 17.11 19.00 20.22
CA SER A 182 15.82 18.37 20.46
C SER A 182 15.05 19.11 21.56
N PRO A 183 13.71 19.26 21.45
CA PRO A 183 12.87 19.70 22.56
C PRO A 183 12.79 18.69 23.71
N GLU A 184 13.31 17.48 23.54
CA GLU A 184 13.22 16.42 24.54
C GLU A 184 14.57 15.99 25.11
N LYS A 185 14.56 15.56 26.38
CA LYS A 185 15.75 15.02 27.04
C LYS A 185 16.04 13.58 26.62
N THR A 186 14.99 12.83 26.29
CA THR A 186 15.08 11.41 25.93
C THR A 186 15.36 11.24 24.44
N SER A 187 16.11 10.21 24.07
CA SER A 187 16.33 9.80 22.68
C SER A 187 15.38 8.69 22.21
N MET A 188 14.33 8.40 22.99
CA MET A 188 13.33 7.37 22.69
C MET A 188 12.56 7.69 21.41
N ARG A 189 12.30 6.67 20.60
CA ARG A 189 11.64 6.76 19.29
C ARG A 189 10.27 6.12 19.34
N LEU A 190 9.33 6.60 18.52
CA LEU A 190 7.98 6.05 18.48
C LEU A 190 7.93 4.56 18.08
N SER A 191 8.95 4.05 17.39
CA SER A 191 9.08 2.61 17.11
C SER A 191 9.02 1.74 18.36
N CYS A 192 9.44 2.24 19.54
CA CYS A 192 9.37 1.46 20.78
C CYS A 192 7.94 1.07 21.16
N ILE A 193 6.94 1.85 20.73
CA ILE A 193 5.51 1.63 21.01
C ILE A 193 4.90 0.63 20.00
N GLN A 194 5.26 0.74 18.72
CA GLN A 194 4.66 -0.06 17.64
C GLN A 194 5.31 -1.43 17.46
N TYR A 195 6.64 -1.51 17.48
CA TYR A 195 7.37 -2.78 17.28
C TYR A 195 8.63 -2.99 18.14
N GLY A 196 8.90 -2.11 19.12
CA GLY A 196 10.12 -2.15 19.93
C GLY A 196 9.90 -2.48 21.41
N ALA A 197 10.78 -1.97 22.27
CA ALA A 197 10.92 -2.46 23.65
C ALA A 197 9.67 -2.32 24.52
N ALA A 198 8.86 -1.25 24.36
CA ALA A 198 7.70 -0.97 25.22
C ALA A 198 6.52 -1.94 24.99
N ILE A 199 6.62 -2.85 24.03
CA ILE A 199 5.62 -3.90 23.79
C ILE A 199 5.74 -5.03 24.79
N HIS A 200 6.98 -5.37 25.14
CA HIS A 200 7.30 -6.41 26.10
C HIS A 200 7.58 -5.73 27.44
N ARG A 201 6.51 -5.29 28.10
CA ARG A 201 6.59 -4.56 29.37
C ARG A 201 7.48 -5.33 30.37
N GLY A 202 8.34 -4.62 31.07
CA GLY A 202 9.36 -5.18 31.97
C GLY A 202 10.72 -5.46 31.31
N LYS A 203 10.82 -5.41 29.97
CA LYS A 203 12.10 -5.60 29.26
C LYS A 203 13.03 -4.39 29.41
N GLU A 204 12.49 -3.17 29.34
CA GLU A 204 13.27 -1.94 29.42
C GLU A 204 12.48 -0.84 30.16
N ALA A 205 12.86 -0.56 31.40
CA ALA A 205 12.13 0.36 32.27
C ALA A 205 11.99 1.79 31.69
N GLN A 206 13.00 2.26 30.94
CA GLN A 206 12.94 3.57 30.29
C GLN A 206 11.90 3.61 29.16
N ALA A 207 11.79 2.55 28.36
CA ALA A 207 10.80 2.45 27.29
C ALA A 207 9.38 2.34 27.83
N ASP A 208 9.20 1.61 28.93
CA ASP A 208 7.90 1.49 29.62
C ASP A 208 7.45 2.84 30.20
N ALA A 209 8.35 3.54 30.90
CA ALA A 209 8.07 4.87 31.45
C ALA A 209 7.73 5.89 30.34
N TYR A 210 8.47 5.84 29.23
CA TYR A 210 8.20 6.68 28.06
C TYR A 210 6.80 6.40 27.47
N TYR A 211 6.44 5.12 27.30
CA TYR A 211 5.12 4.75 26.80
C TYR A 211 4.00 5.17 27.75
N ASP A 212 4.16 4.98 29.07
CA ASP A 212 3.17 5.42 30.06
C ASP A 212 2.97 6.94 30.05
N GLN A 213 4.05 7.71 29.98
CA GLN A 213 3.99 9.17 29.89
C GLN A 213 3.33 9.63 28.58
N LEU A 214 3.69 9.02 27.45
CA LEU A 214 3.15 9.37 26.13
C LEU A 214 1.65 9.07 26.04
N ARG A 215 1.25 7.87 26.48
CA ARG A 215 -0.14 7.45 26.53
C ARG A 215 -0.98 8.42 27.38
N ALA A 216 -0.48 8.80 28.55
CA ALA A 216 -1.13 9.77 29.43
C ALA A 216 -1.21 11.18 28.78
N SER A 217 -0.15 11.63 28.11
CA SER A 217 -0.11 12.91 27.40
C SER A 217 -1.19 13.01 26.30
N LEU A 218 -1.43 11.90 25.60
CA LEU A 218 -2.47 11.75 24.57
C LEU A 218 -3.87 11.49 25.15
N GLY A 219 -4.03 11.39 26.47
CA GLY A 219 -5.32 11.14 27.12
C GLY A 219 -5.85 9.70 26.93
N VAL A 220 -5.00 8.76 26.52
CA VAL A 220 -5.40 7.36 26.36
C VAL A 220 -5.42 6.69 27.73
N ASN A 221 -6.60 6.32 28.21
CA ASN A 221 -6.77 5.62 29.47
C ASN A 221 -6.79 4.10 29.25
N GLY A 222 -6.20 3.33 30.16
CA GLY A 222 -6.21 1.86 30.07
C GLY A 222 -4.89 1.23 30.50
N ARG A 223 -4.91 -0.10 30.62
CA ARG A 223 -3.73 -0.89 30.96
C ARG A 223 -2.76 -0.96 29.77
N PRO A 224 -1.48 -0.60 29.92
CA PRO A 224 -0.51 -0.54 28.82
C PRO A 224 -0.15 -1.92 28.24
N GLU A 225 -0.43 -3.02 28.95
CA GLU A 225 -0.21 -4.39 28.46
C GLU A 225 -1.27 -4.83 27.45
N LEU A 226 -2.43 -4.17 27.41
CA LEU A 226 -3.51 -4.55 26.51
C LEU A 226 -3.21 -4.06 25.10
N GLU A 227 -3.34 -4.97 24.13
CA GLU A 227 -3.30 -4.67 22.70
C GLU A 227 -4.19 -3.49 22.33
N THR A 228 -5.41 -3.42 22.89
CA THR A 228 -6.39 -2.37 22.60
C THR A 228 -5.88 -0.98 22.98
N THR A 229 -5.32 -0.85 24.19
CA THR A 229 -4.75 0.43 24.67
C THR A 229 -3.60 0.88 23.77
N ARG A 230 -2.79 -0.08 23.32
CA ARG A 230 -1.67 0.18 22.42
C ARG A 230 -2.13 0.61 21.04
N LEU A 231 -3.11 -0.09 20.45
CA LEU A 231 -3.67 0.28 19.15
C LEU A 231 -4.35 1.66 19.18
N GLN A 232 -5.06 2.00 20.27
CA GLN A 232 -5.57 3.37 20.47
C GLN A 232 -4.46 4.42 20.47
N THR A 233 -3.34 4.13 21.13
CA THR A 233 -2.18 5.03 21.14
C THR A 233 -1.56 5.14 19.75
N ILE A 234 -1.39 4.01 19.05
CA ILE A 234 -0.85 3.95 17.69
C ILE A 234 -1.73 4.73 16.72
N ASN A 235 -3.07 4.67 16.82
CA ASN A 235 -3.99 5.45 15.99
C ASN A 235 -3.75 6.95 16.09
N LEU A 236 -3.71 7.48 17.32
CA LEU A 236 -3.50 8.92 17.55
C LEU A 236 -2.14 9.38 17.01
N LEU A 237 -1.11 8.56 17.21
CA LEU A 237 0.23 8.83 16.66
C LEU A 237 0.25 8.72 15.13
N ALA A 238 -0.42 7.73 14.54
CA ALA A 238 -0.50 7.50 13.11
C ALA A 238 -1.15 8.71 12.41
N ARG A 239 -2.24 9.25 12.97
CA ARG A 239 -2.87 10.49 12.47
C ARG A 239 -1.91 11.68 12.52
N LYS A 240 -1.19 11.88 13.63
CA LYS A 240 -0.17 12.94 13.75
C LYS A 240 0.97 12.76 12.75
N ILE A 241 1.43 11.52 12.54
CA ILE A 241 2.46 11.19 11.55
C ILE A 241 1.96 11.47 10.13
N GLY A 242 0.72 11.11 9.80
CA GLY A 242 0.09 11.41 8.51
C GLY A 242 0.13 12.89 8.19
N LYS A 243 -0.32 13.72 9.15
CA LYS A 243 -0.24 15.18 9.04
C LYS A 243 1.20 15.67 8.89
N LEU A 244 2.13 15.13 9.67
CA LEU A 244 3.52 15.56 9.64
C LEU A 244 4.22 15.24 8.31
N VAL A 245 3.90 14.10 7.68
CA VAL A 245 4.42 13.72 6.35
C VAL A 245 3.80 14.61 5.25
N HIS A 246 2.53 15.00 5.42
CA HIS A 246 1.89 16.01 4.57
C HIS A 246 2.61 17.36 4.68
N ASP A 247 2.77 17.89 5.90
CA ASP A 247 3.39 19.19 6.15
C ASP A 247 4.86 19.22 5.71
N PHE A 248 5.59 18.11 5.86
CA PHE A 248 6.94 17.94 5.34
C PHE A 248 6.99 18.15 3.81
N SER A 249 6.03 17.57 3.09
CA SER A 249 5.90 17.75 1.64
C SER A 249 5.48 19.16 1.29
N ALA A 250 4.57 19.77 2.06
CA ALA A 250 4.14 21.16 1.89
C ALA A 250 5.30 22.15 2.04
N ALA A 251 6.27 21.85 2.91
CA ALA A 251 7.49 22.65 3.13
C ALA A 251 8.53 22.53 2.00
N GLY A 252 8.22 21.86 0.88
CA GLY A 252 9.13 21.77 -0.27
C GLY A 252 10.16 20.65 -0.19
N LEU A 253 9.99 19.70 0.74
CA LEU A 253 10.92 18.59 0.94
C LEU A 253 10.32 17.26 0.44
N TYR A 254 11.19 16.33 0.07
CA TYR A 254 10.82 14.96 -0.27
C TYR A 254 11.90 13.97 0.17
N ARG A 255 11.60 12.67 0.07
CA ARG A 255 12.52 11.57 0.41
C ARG A 255 12.78 11.43 1.90
N TYR A 256 11.74 11.69 2.68
CA TYR A 256 11.75 11.30 4.08
C TYR A 256 11.56 9.79 4.26
N SER A 257 12.37 9.18 5.12
CA SER A 257 12.15 7.82 5.58
C SER A 257 11.18 7.82 6.76
N SER A 258 9.88 7.71 6.46
CA SER A 258 8.77 7.68 7.44
C SER A 258 8.71 6.39 8.29
N GLU A 259 9.87 5.84 8.66
CA GLU A 259 9.98 4.76 9.62
C GLU A 259 9.67 5.27 11.02
N TRP A 260 8.99 4.47 11.86
CA TRP A 260 8.60 4.92 13.21
C TRP A 260 9.80 5.20 14.14
N SER A 261 10.98 4.69 13.79
CA SER A 261 12.24 5.03 14.48
C SER A 261 12.72 6.46 14.21
N ASN A 262 12.16 7.14 13.21
CA ASN A 262 12.57 8.46 12.77
C ASN A 262 11.62 9.56 13.30
N PHE A 263 10.65 9.19 14.12
CA PHE A 263 9.77 10.12 14.81
C PHE A 263 10.05 10.12 16.33
N GLU A 264 9.98 11.31 16.91
CA GLU A 264 9.99 11.55 18.36
C GLU A 264 8.68 12.26 18.76
N TYR A 265 8.45 12.42 20.06
CA TYR A 265 7.26 13.07 20.60
C TYR A 265 7.65 14.18 21.55
N ASN A 266 7.12 15.38 21.32
CA ASN A 266 7.31 16.54 22.18
C ASN A 266 6.18 16.55 23.23
N PHE A 267 6.53 16.41 24.51
CA PHE A 267 5.54 16.34 25.58
C PHE A 267 4.90 17.68 25.91
N ASP A 268 5.56 18.79 25.61
CA ASP A 268 5.07 20.14 25.89
C ASP A 268 4.01 20.54 24.85
N THR A 269 4.27 20.27 23.56
CA THR A 269 3.32 20.58 22.47
C THR A 269 2.34 19.46 22.18
N LYS A 270 2.61 18.24 22.68
CA LYS A 270 1.87 17.01 22.39
C LYS A 270 1.86 16.64 20.89
N GLU A 271 2.93 17.02 20.19
CA GLU A 271 3.09 16.75 18.77
C GLU A 271 4.21 15.75 18.50
N VAL A 272 4.06 15.02 17.40
CA VAL A 272 5.12 14.20 16.82
C VAL A 272 6.06 15.13 16.04
N PHE A 273 7.37 14.87 16.08
CA PHE A 273 8.33 15.66 15.31
C PHE A 273 9.35 14.80 14.57
N LEU A 274 9.84 15.36 13.45
CA LEU A 274 10.78 14.72 12.54
C LEU A 274 12.21 14.75 13.09
N THR A 275 12.92 13.66 12.84
CA THR A 275 14.36 13.57 13.01
C THR A 275 14.97 12.87 11.79
N ASP A 276 16.30 12.72 11.77
CA ASP A 276 16.98 11.82 10.82
C ASP A 276 16.77 12.27 9.36
N LEU A 277 17.20 13.50 9.07
CA LEU A 277 16.92 14.19 7.80
C LEU A 277 18.07 14.10 6.80
N ASP A 278 19.04 13.20 6.98
CA ASP A 278 20.27 13.11 6.15
C ASP A 278 20.04 12.54 4.72
N SER A 279 18.82 12.10 4.44
CA SER A 279 18.39 11.56 3.15
C SER A 279 17.36 12.43 2.42
N THR A 280 16.90 13.49 3.08
CA THR A 280 15.91 14.45 2.57
C THR A 280 16.45 15.31 1.43
N LEU A 281 15.62 15.63 0.44
CA LEU A 281 15.98 16.51 -0.67
C LEU A 281 14.91 17.57 -0.89
N GLU A 282 15.24 18.63 -1.61
CA GLU A 282 14.30 19.72 -1.92
C GLU A 282 13.61 19.53 -3.27
N LEU A 283 12.28 19.64 -3.30
CA LEU A 283 11.45 19.52 -4.51
C LEU A 283 11.77 20.59 -5.55
N LYS A 284 12.26 21.76 -5.12
CA LYS A 284 12.65 22.85 -6.04
C LYS A 284 13.80 22.45 -6.97
N ASN A 285 14.63 21.48 -6.57
CA ASN A 285 15.82 21.03 -7.29
C ASN A 285 15.54 19.92 -8.32
N ILE A 286 14.27 19.49 -8.48
CA ILE A 286 13.87 18.48 -9.46
C ILE A 286 12.85 19.04 -10.47
N PRO A 287 12.71 18.41 -11.66
CA PRO A 287 11.74 18.82 -12.67
C PRO A 287 10.31 18.89 -12.12
N VAL A 288 9.51 19.85 -12.59
CA VAL A 288 8.13 20.07 -12.13
C VAL A 288 7.28 18.81 -12.28
N SER A 289 7.43 18.09 -13.40
CA SER A 289 6.73 16.83 -13.67
C SER A 289 6.97 15.73 -12.62
N MET A 290 8.08 15.79 -11.87
CA MET A 290 8.47 14.78 -10.88
C MET A 290 8.01 15.10 -9.47
N ARG A 291 7.63 16.35 -9.18
CA ARG A 291 7.38 16.80 -7.80
C ARG A 291 6.20 16.09 -7.17
N ALA A 292 5.06 16.06 -7.86
CA ALA A 292 3.86 15.36 -7.38
C ALA A 292 4.10 13.86 -7.17
N LEU A 293 4.86 13.21 -8.06
CA LEU A 293 5.23 11.80 -7.91
C LEU A 293 6.07 11.54 -6.66
N GLN A 294 7.05 12.41 -6.36
CA GLN A 294 7.88 12.28 -5.17
C GLN A 294 7.10 12.50 -3.87
N VAL A 295 6.19 13.48 -3.85
CA VAL A 295 5.28 13.72 -2.72
C VAL A 295 4.41 12.49 -2.46
N LEU A 296 3.79 11.94 -3.52
CA LEU A 296 2.98 10.73 -3.42
C LEU A 296 3.80 9.54 -2.91
N ARG A 297 5.07 9.42 -3.35
CA ARG A 297 5.98 8.36 -2.93
C ARG A 297 6.37 8.43 -1.45
N ASP A 298 6.46 9.62 -0.86
CA ASP A 298 6.66 9.77 0.58
C ASP A 298 5.45 9.29 1.39
N LEU A 299 4.22 9.54 0.92
CA LEU A 299 3.00 8.94 1.48
C LEU A 299 3.02 7.41 1.38
N GLY A 300 3.39 6.86 0.22
CA GLY A 300 3.55 5.41 0.03
C GLY A 300 4.57 4.82 1.03
N THR A 301 5.65 5.55 1.29
CA THR A 301 6.63 5.17 2.33
C THR A 301 6.01 5.15 3.72
N ALA A 302 5.25 6.18 4.11
CA ALA A 302 4.60 6.23 5.41
C ALA A 302 3.61 5.06 5.61
N ALA A 303 2.76 4.79 4.62
CA ALA A 303 1.80 3.68 4.65
C ALA A 303 2.50 2.32 4.77
N TYR A 304 3.50 2.04 3.93
CA TYR A 304 4.25 0.78 4.00
C TYR A 304 4.96 0.60 5.34
N ARG A 305 5.63 1.65 5.84
CA ARG A 305 6.38 1.58 7.09
C ARG A 305 5.48 1.39 8.30
N LEU A 306 4.25 1.90 8.27
CA LEU A 306 3.26 1.60 9.29
C LEU A 306 2.80 0.12 9.20
N VAL A 307 2.35 -0.32 8.03
CA VAL A 307 1.72 -1.65 7.87
C VAL A 307 2.71 -2.79 8.06
N ALA A 308 3.88 -2.71 7.43
CA ALA A 308 4.86 -3.80 7.42
C ALA A 308 5.40 -4.15 8.82
N LYS A 309 5.30 -3.23 9.79
CA LYS A 309 5.82 -3.42 11.15
C LYS A 309 4.96 -4.26 12.06
N PHE A 310 3.69 -4.48 11.72
CA PHE A 310 2.89 -5.52 12.38
C PHE A 310 3.43 -6.93 12.09
N GLY A 311 4.19 -7.09 11.00
CA GLY A 311 4.92 -8.30 10.64
C GLY A 311 6.35 -8.36 11.18
N TYR A 312 6.76 -7.43 12.06
CA TYR A 312 8.12 -7.42 12.60
C TYR A 312 8.34 -8.61 13.56
N PRO A 313 9.50 -9.30 13.52
CA PRO A 313 9.72 -10.54 14.28
C PRO A 313 9.35 -10.47 15.76
N ASP A 314 9.68 -9.36 16.42
CA ASP A 314 9.47 -9.19 17.87
C ASP A 314 8.00 -9.02 18.25
N VAL A 315 7.09 -8.79 17.29
CA VAL A 315 5.68 -8.46 17.57
C VAL A 315 4.66 -9.32 16.84
N LEU A 316 5.11 -10.40 16.20
CA LEU A 316 4.22 -11.25 15.39
C LEU A 316 2.99 -11.72 16.16
N ASN A 317 3.06 -11.94 17.47
CA ASN A 317 1.90 -12.33 18.29
C ASN A 317 1.41 -11.27 19.27
N SER A 318 1.92 -10.04 19.18
CA SER A 318 1.49 -8.93 20.05
C SER A 318 0.17 -8.32 19.59
N TYR A 319 -0.25 -8.59 18.35
CA TYR A 319 -1.46 -8.06 17.74
C TYR A 319 -2.31 -9.15 17.10
N THR A 320 -3.63 -9.04 17.23
CA THR A 320 -4.64 -9.87 16.59
C THR A 320 -5.18 -9.18 15.33
N LEU A 321 -5.54 -9.98 14.33
CA LEU A 321 -6.06 -9.44 13.06
C LEU A 321 -7.33 -8.60 13.28
N ASN A 322 -8.26 -9.11 14.10
CA ASN A 322 -9.53 -8.45 14.37
C ASN A 322 -9.33 -7.07 15.00
N GLN A 323 -8.40 -6.93 15.94
CA GLN A 323 -8.17 -5.65 16.59
C GLN A 323 -7.42 -4.68 15.68
N VAL A 324 -6.41 -5.14 14.93
CA VAL A 324 -5.73 -4.27 13.95
C VAL A 324 -6.71 -3.72 12.91
N LEU A 325 -7.62 -4.55 12.39
CA LEU A 325 -8.66 -4.10 11.46
C LEU A 325 -9.75 -3.23 12.12
N LYS A 326 -10.06 -3.47 13.39
CA LYS A 326 -11.03 -2.67 14.14
C LYS A 326 -10.53 -1.26 14.45
N TYR A 327 -9.26 -1.13 14.85
CA TYR A 327 -8.67 0.16 15.18
C TYR A 327 -8.14 0.86 13.92
N ASP A 328 -7.64 0.08 12.95
CA ASP A 328 -7.14 0.55 11.66
C ASP A 328 -6.21 1.78 11.72
N PRO A 329 -4.95 1.60 12.19
CA PRO A 329 -3.99 2.69 12.21
C PRO A 329 -3.62 3.25 10.83
N LEU A 330 -3.87 2.50 9.75
CA LEU A 330 -3.58 2.97 8.39
C LEU A 330 -4.63 4.00 7.95
N THR A 331 -5.91 3.77 8.26
CA THR A 331 -6.96 4.79 8.05
C THR A 331 -6.60 6.08 8.78
N GLU A 332 -6.18 5.99 10.04
CA GLU A 332 -5.79 7.15 10.84
C GLU A 332 -4.61 7.93 10.24
N LEU A 333 -3.60 7.24 9.73
CA LEU A 333 -2.48 7.86 9.01
C LEU A 333 -2.96 8.59 7.75
N LEU A 334 -3.83 7.97 6.96
CA LEU A 334 -4.35 8.56 5.73
C LEU A 334 -5.29 9.74 6.01
N VAL A 335 -6.10 9.68 7.07
CA VAL A 335 -6.93 10.82 7.53
C VAL A 335 -6.05 11.98 7.96
N GLY A 336 -4.95 11.72 8.65
CA GLY A 336 -3.97 12.74 9.00
C GLY A 336 -3.35 13.42 7.79
N TYR A 337 -3.09 12.65 6.73
CA TYR A 337 -2.50 13.16 5.49
C TYR A 337 -3.52 13.86 4.57
N PHE A 338 -4.77 13.39 4.53
CA PHE A 338 -5.87 13.93 3.73
C PHE A 338 -7.00 14.46 4.63
N PRO A 339 -6.80 15.59 5.33
CA PRO A 339 -7.78 16.07 6.32
C PRO A 339 -9.15 16.40 5.72
N GLU A 340 -9.21 16.78 4.45
CA GLU A 340 -10.44 17.13 3.74
C GLU A 340 -11.14 15.92 3.07
N ALA A 341 -10.52 14.74 3.08
CA ALA A 341 -11.10 13.56 2.46
C ALA A 341 -12.23 12.95 3.33
N PRO A 342 -13.35 12.52 2.74
CA PRO A 342 -14.38 11.79 3.48
C PRO A 342 -13.81 10.52 4.15
N TYR A 343 -14.11 10.34 5.44
CA TYR A 343 -13.55 9.24 6.23
C TYR A 343 -13.86 7.86 5.65
N ASP A 344 -15.09 7.64 5.16
CA ASP A 344 -15.53 6.38 4.54
C ASP A 344 -14.70 6.02 3.30
N LYS A 345 -14.26 7.03 2.54
CA LYS A 345 -13.38 6.83 1.38
C LYS A 345 -11.97 6.45 1.78
N VAL A 346 -11.45 7.04 2.85
CA VAL A 346 -10.14 6.69 3.38
C VAL A 346 -10.15 5.27 3.97
N GLU A 347 -11.21 4.92 4.69
CA GLU A 347 -11.41 3.57 5.25
C GLU A 347 -11.49 2.50 4.15
N GLU A 348 -12.22 2.77 3.07
CA GLU A 348 -12.31 1.88 1.90
C GLU A 348 -10.94 1.60 1.25
N ILE A 349 -10.07 2.61 1.20
CA ILE A 349 -8.69 2.50 0.72
C ILE A 349 -7.86 1.65 1.67
N SER A 350 -7.89 1.98 2.97
CA SER A 350 -7.12 1.28 4.00
C SER A 350 -7.45 -0.21 4.02
N HIS A 351 -8.75 -0.55 3.95
CA HIS A 351 -9.21 -1.94 3.92
C HIS A 351 -8.60 -2.73 2.76
N ARG A 352 -8.51 -2.14 1.56
CA ARG A 352 -7.86 -2.77 0.39
C ARG A 352 -6.35 -2.96 0.59
N LEU A 353 -5.68 -1.99 1.21
CA LEU A 353 -4.25 -2.12 1.51
C LEU A 353 -3.98 -3.20 2.57
N TRP A 354 -4.83 -3.31 3.59
CA TRP A 354 -4.76 -4.43 4.55
C TRP A 354 -4.92 -5.79 3.87
N GLN A 355 -5.84 -5.93 2.91
CA GLN A 355 -6.03 -7.18 2.16
C GLN A 355 -4.76 -7.62 1.41
N CYS A 356 -3.92 -6.68 0.96
CA CYS A 356 -2.62 -6.98 0.37
C CYS A 356 -1.60 -7.50 1.42
N PHE A 357 -1.62 -6.96 2.64
CA PHE A 357 -0.66 -7.31 3.69
C PHE A 357 -1.04 -8.57 4.48
N ILE A 358 -2.32 -8.77 4.78
CA ILE A 358 -2.81 -9.82 5.69
C ILE A 358 -2.29 -11.23 5.33
N PRO A 359 -2.33 -11.69 4.07
CA PRO A 359 -1.83 -13.03 3.73
C PRO A 359 -0.35 -13.22 4.11
N HIS A 360 0.47 -12.20 3.88
CA HIS A 360 1.89 -12.20 4.24
C HIS A 360 2.07 -12.19 5.76
N TRP A 361 1.29 -11.39 6.48
CA TRP A 361 1.34 -11.35 7.94
C TRP A 361 0.93 -12.69 8.57
N MET A 362 -0.12 -13.34 8.06
CA MET A 362 -0.55 -14.65 8.54
C MET A 362 0.50 -15.72 8.26
N LEU A 363 1.19 -15.65 7.11
CA LEU A 363 2.31 -16.54 6.82
C LEU A 363 3.48 -16.34 7.78
N LEU A 364 3.83 -15.08 8.11
CA LEU A 364 4.87 -14.79 9.10
C LEU A 364 4.48 -15.33 10.48
N LYS A 365 3.23 -15.14 10.91
CA LYS A 365 2.70 -15.70 12.16
C LYS A 365 2.81 -17.22 12.22
N LYS A 366 2.46 -17.91 11.13
CA LYS A 366 2.60 -19.38 11.01
C LYS A 366 4.03 -19.85 11.30
N HIS A 367 5.03 -19.05 10.93
CA HIS A 367 6.45 -19.38 11.09
C HIS A 367 7.14 -18.64 12.25
N GLN A 368 6.38 -18.02 13.16
CA GLN A 368 6.93 -17.18 14.22
C GLN A 368 8.06 -17.85 15.00
N HIS A 369 7.85 -19.09 15.47
CA HIS A 369 8.86 -19.81 16.24
C HIS A 369 10.17 -19.87 15.45
N SER A 370 10.15 -20.40 14.23
CA SER A 370 11.34 -20.49 13.39
C SER A 370 11.93 -19.12 13.02
N ILE A 371 11.13 -18.07 12.90
CA ILE A 371 11.60 -16.69 12.65
C ILE A 371 12.41 -16.14 13.82
N THR A 372 12.02 -16.46 15.05
CA THR A 372 12.70 -16.02 16.27
C THR A 372 13.82 -16.96 16.69
N THR A 373 13.78 -18.23 16.25
CA THR A 373 14.78 -19.24 16.62
C THR A 373 15.82 -19.52 15.54
N ASP A 374 15.43 -19.91 14.34
CA ASP A 374 16.31 -20.68 13.45
C ASP A 374 16.60 -19.98 12.12
N TRP A 375 15.73 -19.06 11.68
CA TRP A 375 15.83 -18.49 10.35
C TRP A 375 16.90 -17.41 10.24
N THR A 376 17.78 -17.60 9.25
CA THR A 376 18.74 -16.57 8.83
C THR A 376 18.03 -15.32 8.33
N ARG A 377 18.75 -14.18 8.30
CA ARG A 377 18.22 -12.93 7.74
C ARG A 377 17.78 -13.08 6.28
N SER A 378 18.61 -13.73 5.45
CA SER A 378 18.31 -13.97 4.04
C SER A 378 16.99 -14.74 3.89
N ARG A 379 16.81 -15.82 4.65
CA ARG A 379 15.55 -16.56 4.65
C ARG A 379 14.36 -15.72 5.10
N ARG A 380 14.48 -14.93 6.17
CA ARG A 380 13.39 -14.03 6.61
C ARG A 380 13.01 -13.00 5.56
N GLN A 381 13.98 -12.51 4.78
CA GLN A 381 13.71 -11.55 3.70
C GLN A 381 12.84 -12.13 2.58
N THR A 382 12.87 -13.45 2.34
CA THR A 382 12.04 -14.10 1.31
C THR A 382 10.57 -14.26 1.72
N TYR A 383 10.21 -13.97 2.98
CA TYR A 383 8.83 -14.04 3.50
C TYR A 383 8.23 -12.65 3.77
N LYS A 384 8.96 -11.59 3.42
CA LYS A 384 8.41 -10.24 3.50
C LYS A 384 7.29 -10.07 2.48
N MET A 385 6.35 -9.18 2.79
CA MET A 385 5.35 -8.73 1.82
C MET A 385 6.01 -8.26 0.53
N ASP A 386 5.32 -8.49 -0.59
CA ASP A 386 5.70 -7.96 -1.90
C ASP A 386 5.76 -6.42 -1.85
N HIS A 387 6.96 -5.91 -1.58
CA HIS A 387 7.20 -4.52 -1.17
C HIS A 387 6.89 -3.54 -2.30
N ASP A 388 7.33 -3.85 -3.51
CA ASP A 388 7.16 -2.96 -4.65
C ASP A 388 5.70 -2.96 -5.14
N LEU A 389 5.04 -4.12 -5.15
CA LEU A 389 3.61 -4.23 -5.44
C LEU A 389 2.74 -3.45 -4.44
N PHE A 390 3.00 -3.57 -3.13
CA PHE A 390 2.25 -2.81 -2.12
C PHE A 390 2.43 -1.30 -2.31
N TYR A 391 3.65 -0.85 -2.62
CA TYR A 391 3.91 0.56 -2.92
C TYR A 391 3.10 1.03 -4.13
N VAL A 392 3.24 0.36 -5.27
CA VAL A 392 2.52 0.72 -6.51
C VAL A 392 1.01 0.71 -6.29
N LEU A 393 0.47 -0.26 -5.53
CA LEU A 393 -0.93 -0.32 -5.12
C LEU A 393 -1.34 0.88 -4.28
N THR A 394 -0.55 1.22 -3.26
CA THR A 394 -0.80 2.37 -2.40
C THR A 394 -0.85 3.65 -3.21
N LEU A 395 0.18 3.93 -4.02
CA LEU A 395 0.27 5.15 -4.82
C LEU A 395 -0.90 5.28 -5.80
N THR A 396 -1.35 4.17 -6.38
CA THR A 396 -2.47 4.17 -7.34
C THR A 396 -3.82 4.34 -6.65
N ILE A 397 -4.06 3.61 -5.55
CA ILE A 397 -5.35 3.66 -4.83
C ILE A 397 -5.59 5.02 -4.17
N VAL A 398 -4.56 5.64 -3.59
CA VAL A 398 -4.71 6.97 -2.94
C VAL A 398 -4.74 8.11 -3.95
N PHE A 399 -4.36 7.87 -5.21
CA PHE A 399 -4.25 8.91 -6.23
C PHE A 399 -5.52 9.76 -6.39
N PRO A 400 -6.75 9.22 -6.41
CA PRO A 400 -7.96 10.04 -6.54
C PRO A 400 -8.22 10.97 -5.35
N LEU A 401 -7.66 10.68 -4.17
CA LEU A 401 -7.66 11.62 -3.04
C LEU A 401 -6.54 12.64 -3.19
N PHE A 402 -5.35 12.20 -3.59
CA PHE A 402 -4.20 13.07 -3.83
C PHE A 402 -4.46 14.10 -4.92
N GLU A 403 -5.06 13.72 -6.05
CA GLU A 403 -5.42 14.62 -7.16
C GLU A 403 -6.31 15.80 -6.71
N LYS A 404 -7.06 15.63 -5.61
CA LYS A 404 -7.94 16.66 -5.03
C LYS A 404 -7.32 17.39 -3.83
N SER A 405 -6.09 17.02 -3.44
CA SER A 405 -5.44 17.60 -2.27
C SER A 405 -4.75 18.91 -2.61
N ASP A 406 -4.58 19.74 -1.59
CA ASP A 406 -3.77 20.95 -1.62
C ASP A 406 -2.34 20.71 -2.14
N LEU A 407 -1.68 19.62 -1.75
CA LEU A 407 -0.33 19.28 -2.26
C LEU A 407 -0.29 19.05 -3.78
N PHE A 408 -1.32 18.43 -4.37
CA PHE A 408 -1.37 18.25 -5.83
C PHE A 408 -1.56 19.59 -6.54
N HIS A 409 -2.35 20.50 -5.96
CA HIS A 409 -2.49 21.87 -6.45
C HIS A 409 -1.21 22.70 -6.29
N GLN A 410 -0.51 22.55 -5.15
CA GLN A 410 0.77 23.23 -4.87
C GLN A 410 1.86 22.80 -5.85
N TYR A 411 1.94 21.50 -6.18
CA TYR A 411 2.93 20.94 -7.09
C TYR A 411 2.38 20.61 -8.48
N ALA A 412 1.42 21.42 -8.94
CA ALA A 412 0.73 21.39 -10.24
C ALA A 412 1.26 20.31 -11.21
N SER A 413 0.50 19.23 -11.36
CA SER A 413 0.85 18.09 -12.20
C SER A 413 -0.23 17.81 -13.23
N SER A 414 0.17 17.28 -14.39
CA SER A 414 -0.74 16.75 -15.41
C SER A 414 -0.99 15.26 -15.25
N LEU A 415 -0.47 14.65 -14.18
CA LEU A 415 -0.58 13.23 -13.90
C LEU A 415 -2.05 12.86 -13.69
N THR A 416 -2.48 11.76 -14.28
CA THR A 416 -3.84 11.22 -14.13
C THR A 416 -3.82 9.81 -13.54
N LEU A 417 -4.97 9.32 -13.09
CA LEU A 417 -5.12 7.92 -12.66
C LEU A 417 -4.76 6.93 -13.77
N LYS A 418 -5.04 7.28 -15.04
CA LYS A 418 -4.68 6.45 -16.20
C LYS A 418 -3.16 6.31 -16.34
N ASP A 419 -2.43 7.40 -16.11
CA ASP A 419 -0.96 7.38 -16.13
C ASP A 419 -0.41 6.51 -15.01
N MET A 420 -0.98 6.60 -13.80
CA MET A 420 -0.59 5.75 -12.66
C MET A 420 -0.82 4.26 -12.96
N LEU A 421 -1.95 3.90 -13.56
CA LEU A 421 -2.25 2.53 -13.97
C LEU A 421 -1.29 2.05 -15.07
N GLN A 422 -0.97 2.91 -16.05
CA GLN A 422 -0.02 2.56 -17.10
C GLN A 422 1.40 2.35 -16.55
N LYS A 423 1.86 3.21 -15.63
CA LYS A 423 3.13 3.06 -14.91
C LYS A 423 3.17 1.76 -14.11
N ALA A 424 2.08 1.44 -13.41
CA ALA A 424 1.95 0.17 -12.69
C ALA A 424 2.06 -1.03 -13.63
N LYS A 425 1.41 -0.98 -14.80
CA LYS A 425 1.48 -2.02 -15.82
C LYS A 425 2.89 -2.21 -16.37
N ASN A 426 3.56 -1.12 -16.70
CA ASN A 426 4.93 -1.12 -17.22
C ASN A 426 5.90 -1.76 -16.22
N PHE A 427 5.78 -1.41 -14.94
CA PHE A 427 6.70 -1.85 -13.89
C PHE A 427 6.43 -3.27 -13.40
N LEU A 428 5.16 -3.64 -13.17
CA LEU A 428 4.80 -4.93 -12.58
C LEU A 428 4.79 -6.07 -13.60
N GLY A 429 4.65 -5.77 -14.89
CA GLY A 429 4.63 -6.77 -15.96
C GLY A 429 3.53 -7.81 -15.73
N THR A 430 3.92 -9.09 -15.64
CA THR A 430 2.99 -10.20 -15.39
C THR A 430 2.25 -10.10 -14.05
N ARG A 431 2.81 -9.41 -13.05
CA ARG A 431 2.14 -9.17 -11.76
C ARG A 431 1.02 -8.13 -11.84
N TYR A 432 0.87 -7.42 -12.96
CA TYR A 432 -0.17 -6.39 -13.12
C TYR A 432 -1.59 -6.96 -12.99
N GLU A 433 -1.82 -8.21 -13.41
CA GLU A 433 -3.12 -8.88 -13.23
C GLU A 433 -3.48 -9.02 -11.75
N TYR A 434 -2.54 -9.50 -10.93
CA TYR A 434 -2.73 -9.60 -9.48
C TYR A 434 -2.89 -8.23 -8.82
N PHE A 435 -2.14 -7.23 -9.27
CA PHE A 435 -2.34 -5.84 -8.85
C PHE A 435 -3.76 -5.35 -9.14
N MET A 436 -4.31 -5.61 -10.34
CA MET A 436 -5.67 -5.21 -10.70
C MET A 436 -6.73 -5.90 -9.84
N TYR A 437 -6.53 -7.19 -9.55
CA TYR A 437 -7.40 -7.94 -8.62
C TYR A 437 -7.48 -7.27 -7.24
N LEU A 438 -6.33 -6.85 -6.69
CA LEU A 438 -6.25 -6.13 -5.42
C LEU A 438 -6.84 -4.71 -5.53
N TYR A 439 -6.51 -3.97 -6.60
CA TYR A 439 -6.99 -2.61 -6.84
C TYR A 439 -8.52 -2.53 -6.91
N GLN A 440 -9.15 -3.50 -7.58
CA GLN A 440 -10.61 -3.58 -7.76
C GLN A 440 -11.37 -4.18 -6.56
N GLY A 441 -10.66 -4.63 -5.52
CA GLY A 441 -11.29 -5.16 -4.29
C GLY A 441 -12.03 -6.48 -4.52
N SER A 442 -11.41 -7.43 -5.23
CA SER A 442 -11.96 -8.76 -5.54
C SER A 442 -13.14 -8.78 -6.53
N LYS A 443 -13.54 -7.63 -7.09
CA LYS A 443 -14.45 -7.53 -8.23
C LYS A 443 -13.62 -7.38 -9.51
N VAL A 444 -13.08 -8.49 -10.00
CA VAL A 444 -12.62 -8.48 -11.39
C VAL A 444 -13.86 -8.51 -12.25
N ASP A 445 -14.26 -7.36 -12.80
CA ASP A 445 -15.17 -7.33 -13.94
C ASP A 445 -14.45 -8.00 -15.10
N LEU A 446 -14.57 -9.33 -15.17
CA LEU A 446 -13.88 -10.15 -16.15
C LEU A 446 -14.26 -9.80 -17.60
N ASN A 447 -15.25 -8.93 -17.84
CA ASN A 447 -15.60 -8.46 -19.18
C ASN A 447 -16.42 -7.16 -19.13
N CYS A 448 -15.75 -6.01 -19.27
CA CYS A 448 -16.36 -4.78 -19.78
C CYS A 448 -15.58 -4.30 -21.00
N GLN A 449 -15.67 -5.03 -22.10
CA GLN A 449 -15.31 -4.49 -23.40
C GLN A 449 -16.58 -4.04 -24.14
N GLU A 450 -16.66 -2.75 -24.44
CA GLU A 450 -17.60 -2.21 -25.45
C GLU A 450 -17.24 -2.65 -26.89
N GLU A 451 -16.11 -3.34 -27.08
CA GLU A 451 -15.60 -3.78 -28.40
C GLU A 451 -16.54 -4.74 -29.13
N GLY A 452 -17.42 -5.46 -28.43
CA GLY A 452 -18.35 -6.43 -29.02
C GLY A 452 -19.58 -5.84 -29.73
N GLY A 453 -19.83 -4.52 -29.61
CA GLY A 453 -21.06 -3.91 -30.16
C GLY A 453 -22.30 -4.12 -29.28
N TYR A 454 -22.11 -4.40 -27.99
CA TYR A 454 -23.16 -4.53 -26.98
C TYR A 454 -22.67 -4.01 -25.62
N ARG A 455 -23.62 -3.71 -24.72
CA ARG A 455 -23.34 -3.27 -23.34
C ARG A 455 -24.37 -3.80 -22.37
N LEU A 456 -24.03 -3.81 -21.07
CA LEU A 456 -24.99 -4.06 -20.01
C LEU A 456 -25.93 -2.84 -19.84
N GLY A 457 -27.21 -3.11 -19.65
CA GLY A 457 -28.27 -2.15 -19.35
C GLY A 457 -29.14 -2.65 -18.21
N LYS A 458 -30.20 -1.91 -17.90
CA LYS A 458 -31.21 -2.30 -16.90
C LYS A 458 -32.60 -2.08 -17.48
N THR A 459 -33.51 -2.99 -17.16
CA THR A 459 -34.94 -2.87 -17.43
C THR A 459 -35.70 -2.88 -16.10
N ALA A 460 -36.85 -2.21 -16.05
CA ALA A 460 -37.65 -2.13 -14.83
C ALA A 460 -38.19 -3.50 -14.36
N GLN A 461 -38.40 -4.45 -15.28
CA GLN A 461 -39.09 -5.72 -14.99
C GLN A 461 -38.17 -6.97 -14.98
N LYS A 462 -37.03 -6.94 -15.68
CA LYS A 462 -36.13 -8.10 -15.85
C LYS A 462 -34.75 -7.92 -15.21
N GLY A 463 -34.50 -6.77 -14.58
CA GLY A 463 -33.19 -6.45 -14.00
C GLY A 463 -32.18 -6.09 -15.08
N GLU A 464 -30.98 -6.66 -15.00
CA GLU A 464 -29.92 -6.43 -15.98
C GLU A 464 -30.32 -6.97 -17.36
N CYS A 465 -29.87 -6.31 -18.43
CA CYS A 465 -30.12 -6.73 -19.81
C CYS A 465 -28.94 -6.42 -20.72
N MET A 466 -28.92 -7.02 -21.90
CA MET A 466 -27.91 -6.74 -22.91
C MET A 466 -28.51 -5.81 -23.98
N ILE A 467 -27.82 -4.71 -24.28
CA ILE A 467 -28.27 -3.70 -25.26
C ILE A 467 -27.26 -3.62 -26.40
N ALA A 468 -27.75 -3.70 -27.64
CA ALA A 468 -26.93 -3.50 -28.83
C ALA A 468 -26.40 -2.05 -28.90
N THR A 469 -25.10 -1.86 -29.06
CA THR A 469 -24.49 -0.53 -29.23
C THR A 469 -24.26 -0.18 -30.71
N LYS A 470 -24.44 -1.15 -31.61
CA LYS A 470 -24.49 -1.01 -33.07
C LYS A 470 -25.62 -1.85 -33.67
N ALA A 471 -25.89 -1.67 -34.97
CA ALA A 471 -26.81 -2.55 -35.68
C ALA A 471 -26.15 -3.91 -36.01
N PHE A 472 -26.94 -4.97 -36.04
CA PHE A 472 -26.54 -6.31 -36.50
C PHE A 472 -27.48 -6.78 -37.60
N GLU A 473 -26.92 -7.30 -38.67
CA GLU A 473 -27.70 -7.96 -39.73
C GLU A 473 -28.12 -9.36 -39.28
N LYS A 474 -29.21 -9.89 -39.85
CA LYS A 474 -29.61 -11.29 -39.68
C LYS A 474 -28.41 -12.21 -39.98
N GLU A 475 -28.25 -13.25 -39.18
CA GLU A 475 -27.16 -14.23 -39.17
C GLU A 475 -25.80 -13.75 -38.67
N ALA A 476 -25.64 -12.46 -38.34
CA ALA A 476 -24.42 -11.97 -37.72
C ALA A 476 -24.19 -12.60 -36.34
N VAL A 477 -22.93 -12.92 -36.04
CA VAL A 477 -22.51 -13.29 -34.68
C VAL A 477 -22.52 -12.04 -33.81
N VAL A 478 -23.43 -12.01 -32.84
CA VAL A 478 -23.59 -10.90 -31.89
C VAL A 478 -22.64 -11.06 -30.71
N MET A 479 -22.53 -12.27 -30.17
CA MET A 479 -21.54 -12.61 -29.12
C MET A 479 -20.90 -13.95 -29.43
N ARG A 480 -19.57 -14.03 -29.36
CA ARG A 480 -18.84 -15.29 -29.50
C ARG A 480 -18.72 -15.98 -28.14
N GLY A 481 -19.16 -17.23 -28.08
CA GLY A 481 -19.12 -18.05 -26.87
C GLY A 481 -17.73 -18.62 -26.61
N LYS A 482 -17.35 -18.71 -25.33
CA LYS A 482 -16.18 -19.47 -24.88
C LYS A 482 -16.56 -20.21 -23.60
N ILE A 483 -16.24 -21.50 -23.50
CA ILE A 483 -16.56 -22.30 -22.32
C ILE A 483 -15.52 -22.00 -21.22
N ALA A 484 -15.98 -21.47 -20.08
CA ALA A 484 -15.16 -21.29 -18.89
C ALA A 484 -15.02 -22.59 -18.11
N LYS A 485 -16.12 -23.35 -18.00
CA LYS A 485 -16.20 -24.57 -17.20
C LYS A 485 -17.33 -25.48 -17.68
N LEU A 486 -17.08 -26.79 -17.73
CA LEU A 486 -18.11 -27.83 -17.90
C LEU A 486 -18.62 -28.30 -16.52
N LEU A 487 -19.90 -28.60 -16.45
CA LEU A 487 -20.63 -28.98 -15.25
C LEU A 487 -21.41 -30.27 -15.49
N GLY A 488 -21.47 -31.13 -14.46
CA GLY A 488 -22.33 -32.31 -14.42
C GLY A 488 -23.72 -32.06 -13.81
N GLY A 489 -24.15 -30.81 -13.71
CA GLY A 489 -25.45 -30.44 -13.16
C GLY A 489 -25.87 -29.02 -13.53
N ASN A 490 -27.18 -28.80 -13.59
CA ASN A 490 -27.81 -27.54 -14.01
C ASN A 490 -27.84 -26.49 -12.87
N HIS A 491 -27.84 -25.20 -13.25
CA HIS A 491 -28.21 -24.08 -12.38
C HIS A 491 -28.58 -22.85 -13.25
N SER A 492 -29.08 -21.77 -12.64
CA SER A 492 -29.61 -20.57 -13.33
C SER A 492 -28.68 -19.83 -14.31
N HIS A 493 -27.37 -20.12 -14.31
CA HIS A 493 -26.37 -19.52 -15.20
C HIS A 493 -25.64 -20.56 -16.06
N ALA A 494 -26.02 -21.83 -15.95
CA ALA A 494 -25.50 -22.89 -16.78
C ALA A 494 -26.29 -22.94 -18.10
N SER A 495 -25.60 -23.17 -19.21
CA SER A 495 -26.22 -23.52 -20.48
C SER A 495 -26.09 -25.03 -20.67
N GLN A 496 -27.17 -25.73 -20.98
CA GLN A 496 -27.07 -27.13 -21.37
C GLN A 496 -26.16 -27.26 -22.61
N MET A 497 -25.40 -28.34 -22.71
CA MET A 497 -24.50 -28.66 -23.83
C MET A 497 -24.75 -30.05 -24.40
N GLY A 498 -25.52 -30.88 -23.68
CA GLY A 498 -25.91 -32.25 -24.00
C GLY A 498 -26.91 -32.77 -22.97
N GLU A 499 -27.28 -34.05 -23.02
CA GLU A 499 -28.28 -34.66 -22.11
C GLU A 499 -27.96 -34.40 -20.63
N ASP A 500 -26.73 -34.76 -20.22
CA ASP A 500 -26.27 -34.68 -18.83
C ASP A 500 -25.06 -33.73 -18.66
N THR A 501 -24.92 -32.73 -19.53
CA THR A 501 -23.76 -31.83 -19.51
C THR A 501 -24.19 -30.38 -19.70
N TRP A 502 -23.62 -29.50 -18.87
CA TRP A 502 -23.83 -28.05 -18.94
C TRP A 502 -22.49 -27.31 -18.97
N ALA A 503 -22.50 -26.05 -19.39
CA ALA A 503 -21.35 -25.17 -19.37
C ALA A 503 -21.67 -23.81 -18.75
N VAL A 504 -20.67 -23.23 -18.11
CA VAL A 504 -20.60 -21.80 -17.85
C VAL A 504 -19.78 -21.17 -18.97
N HIS A 505 -20.36 -20.23 -19.70
CA HIS A 505 -19.64 -19.46 -20.71
C HIS A 505 -18.89 -18.29 -20.05
N GLU A 506 -17.70 -17.96 -20.56
CA GLU A 506 -16.95 -16.76 -20.15
C GLU A 506 -17.76 -15.49 -20.49
N GLY A 507 -17.56 -14.45 -19.68
CA GLY A 507 -18.17 -13.15 -19.89
C GLY A 507 -19.66 -13.08 -19.57
N ILE A 508 -20.37 -12.24 -20.31
CA ILE A 508 -21.71 -11.76 -19.95
C ILE A 508 -22.83 -12.36 -20.82
N ILE A 509 -22.56 -13.44 -21.57
CA ILE A 509 -23.57 -14.13 -22.40
C ILE A 509 -24.78 -14.58 -21.55
N HIS A 510 -24.54 -15.01 -20.31
CA HIS A 510 -25.59 -15.42 -19.37
C HIS A 510 -26.52 -14.27 -18.92
N LYS A 511 -26.20 -13.01 -19.26
CA LYS A 511 -27.03 -11.82 -18.98
C LYS A 511 -28.06 -11.53 -20.07
N ILE A 512 -28.08 -12.29 -21.16
CA ILE A 512 -29.12 -12.17 -22.20
C ILE A 512 -30.44 -12.69 -21.64
N ASN A 513 -31.45 -11.82 -21.64
CA ASN A 513 -32.77 -12.13 -21.11
C ASN A 513 -33.59 -12.99 -22.06
N HIS A 514 -34.59 -13.63 -21.47
CA HIS A 514 -35.62 -14.36 -22.20
C HIS A 514 -36.56 -13.43 -22.97
N SER A 515 -36.94 -13.83 -24.19
CA SER A 515 -38.12 -13.33 -24.91
C SER A 515 -38.82 -14.45 -25.68
N CYS A 516 -40.16 -14.48 -25.67
CA CYS A 516 -40.96 -15.38 -26.50
C CYS A 516 -40.94 -14.96 -27.99
N ALA A 517 -40.57 -13.71 -28.30
CA ALA A 517 -40.34 -13.21 -29.65
C ALA A 517 -38.88 -12.71 -29.80
N PRO A 518 -37.90 -13.62 -29.73
CA PRO A 518 -36.50 -13.26 -29.61
C PRO A 518 -35.95 -12.56 -30.86
N ASN A 519 -34.80 -11.91 -30.71
CA ASN A 519 -33.99 -11.39 -31.82
C ASN A 519 -32.64 -12.10 -31.96
N CYS A 520 -32.28 -12.94 -31.00
CA CYS A 520 -31.11 -13.80 -31.06
C CYS A 520 -31.48 -15.29 -31.04
N GLY A 521 -30.51 -16.12 -31.45
CA GLY A 521 -30.51 -17.58 -31.43
C GLY A 521 -29.15 -18.12 -31.00
N ILE A 522 -28.97 -19.44 -31.05
CA ILE A 522 -27.76 -20.15 -30.66
C ILE A 522 -27.15 -20.85 -31.86
N ARG A 523 -25.81 -20.78 -31.96
CA ARG A 523 -25.02 -21.60 -32.87
C ARG A 523 -23.80 -22.13 -32.12
N LEU A 524 -23.46 -23.41 -32.31
CA LEU A 524 -22.22 -23.94 -31.76
C LEU A 524 -21.04 -23.46 -32.62
N ASN A 525 -19.98 -22.97 -31.99
CA ASN A 525 -18.73 -22.63 -32.66
C ASN A 525 -17.75 -23.81 -32.68
N GLU A 526 -16.56 -23.60 -33.24
CA GLU A 526 -15.52 -24.61 -33.41
C GLU A 526 -15.03 -25.26 -32.11
N THR A 527 -15.24 -24.61 -30.95
CA THR A 527 -14.91 -25.16 -29.63
C THR A 527 -16.11 -25.82 -28.96
N GLY A 528 -17.25 -25.92 -29.63
CA GLY A 528 -18.51 -26.38 -29.08
C GLY A 528 -19.20 -25.37 -28.15
N ALA A 529 -18.73 -24.12 -28.07
CA ALA A 529 -19.36 -23.10 -27.23
C ALA A 529 -20.57 -22.45 -27.94
N HIS A 530 -21.44 -21.80 -27.18
CA HIS A 530 -22.65 -21.17 -27.71
C HIS A 530 -22.35 -19.74 -28.19
N ASP A 531 -22.28 -19.55 -29.49
CA ASP A 531 -22.36 -18.23 -30.09
C ASP A 531 -23.81 -17.74 -30.08
N ILE A 532 -23.98 -16.46 -29.77
CA ILE A 532 -25.24 -15.75 -29.89
C ILE A 532 -25.29 -15.12 -31.26
N ILE A 533 -26.29 -15.49 -32.05
CA ILE A 533 -26.46 -15.03 -33.43
C ILE A 533 -27.75 -14.25 -33.59
N ALA A 534 -27.76 -13.24 -34.47
CA ALA A 534 -28.97 -12.50 -34.78
C ALA A 534 -29.88 -13.34 -35.70
N ILE A 535 -31.15 -13.54 -35.34
CA ILE A 535 -32.12 -14.28 -36.20
C ILE A 535 -32.96 -13.34 -37.08
N LYS A 536 -32.87 -12.04 -36.80
CA LYS A 536 -33.44 -10.92 -37.57
C LYS A 536 -32.51 -9.72 -37.42
N ASN A 537 -32.69 -8.69 -38.24
CA ASN A 537 -31.91 -7.45 -38.11
C ASN A 537 -32.18 -6.80 -36.73
N ILE A 538 -31.12 -6.40 -36.04
CA ILE A 538 -31.16 -5.78 -34.71
C ILE A 538 -30.66 -4.35 -34.84
N LYS A 539 -31.41 -3.37 -34.33
CA LYS A 539 -31.00 -1.96 -34.36
C LYS A 539 -30.15 -1.60 -33.14
N LYS A 540 -29.33 -0.56 -33.28
CA LYS A 540 -28.65 0.07 -32.14
C LYS A 540 -29.69 0.49 -31.10
N GLY A 541 -29.44 0.13 -29.84
CA GLY A 541 -30.31 0.43 -28.70
C GLY A 541 -31.35 -0.64 -28.39
N GLU A 542 -31.52 -1.65 -29.24
CA GLU A 542 -32.42 -2.77 -28.96
C GLU A 542 -31.83 -3.71 -27.91
N GLU A 543 -32.70 -4.31 -27.09
CA GLU A 543 -32.33 -5.35 -26.16
C GLU A 543 -32.06 -6.65 -26.92
N LEU A 544 -30.93 -7.30 -26.62
CA LEU A 544 -30.59 -8.63 -27.12
C LEU A 544 -31.32 -9.67 -26.26
N THR A 545 -32.12 -10.51 -26.91
CA THR A 545 -33.01 -11.46 -26.25
C THR A 545 -32.99 -12.82 -26.94
N LEU A 546 -33.09 -13.89 -26.15
CA LEU A 546 -33.06 -15.27 -26.61
C LEU A 546 -34.27 -16.03 -26.04
N ASP A 547 -34.89 -16.92 -26.80
CA ASP A 547 -35.77 -17.92 -26.20
C ASP A 547 -34.92 -19.01 -25.53
N TYR A 548 -35.09 -19.22 -24.21
CA TYR A 548 -34.23 -20.14 -23.47
C TYR A 548 -34.43 -21.59 -23.88
N ALA A 549 -35.56 -21.90 -24.53
CA ALA A 549 -35.79 -23.20 -25.13
C ALA A 549 -34.78 -23.52 -26.25
N MET A 550 -34.19 -22.53 -26.93
CA MET A 550 -33.16 -22.76 -27.95
C MET A 550 -31.82 -23.28 -27.40
N ARG A 551 -31.65 -23.35 -26.07
CA ARG A 551 -30.47 -23.97 -25.43
C ARG A 551 -30.78 -24.90 -24.26
N ASN A 552 -32.04 -25.09 -23.87
CA ASN A 552 -32.37 -25.96 -22.73
C ASN A 552 -33.55 -26.83 -23.09
N TYR A 553 -33.44 -28.13 -22.84
CA TYR A 553 -34.51 -29.09 -23.08
C TYR A 553 -35.64 -28.92 -22.06
N GLN A 554 -35.29 -28.65 -20.80
CA GLN A 554 -36.20 -28.29 -19.70
C GLN A 554 -35.68 -27.05 -18.96
N ILE A 555 -36.55 -26.36 -18.23
CA ILE A 555 -36.22 -25.15 -17.48
C ILE A 555 -36.55 -25.35 -16.00
N ASP A 556 -35.51 -25.45 -15.16
CA ASP A 556 -35.67 -25.78 -13.73
C ASP A 556 -35.55 -24.57 -12.78
N HIS A 557 -34.89 -23.49 -13.24
CA HIS A 557 -34.37 -22.44 -12.34
C HIS A 557 -34.85 -21.02 -12.67
N PHE A 558 -35.93 -20.87 -13.43
CA PHE A 558 -36.49 -19.56 -13.80
C PHE A 558 -37.91 -19.37 -13.25
N PRO A 559 -38.34 -18.11 -13.02
CA PRO A 559 -39.70 -17.82 -12.55
C PRO A 559 -40.73 -18.39 -13.52
N GLU A 560 -41.81 -18.95 -12.99
CA GLU A 560 -42.86 -19.52 -13.82
C GLU A 560 -43.53 -18.46 -14.72
N GLN A 561 -43.59 -17.19 -14.30
CA GLN A 561 -44.23 -16.12 -15.05
C GLN A 561 -43.24 -15.35 -15.94
N CYS A 562 -43.48 -15.34 -17.24
CA CYS A 562 -42.71 -14.61 -18.23
C CYS A 562 -43.03 -13.10 -18.21
N LYS A 563 -41.98 -12.26 -18.24
CA LYS A 563 -42.06 -10.80 -18.27
C LYS A 563 -41.42 -10.20 -19.53
N CYS A 564 -41.47 -10.93 -20.65
CA CYS A 564 -40.79 -10.50 -21.88
C CYS A 564 -41.48 -9.32 -22.59
N GLY A 565 -42.80 -9.18 -22.43
CA GLY A 565 -43.59 -8.12 -23.06
C GLY A 565 -43.83 -8.30 -24.56
N ALA A 566 -43.57 -9.48 -25.13
CA ALA A 566 -43.89 -9.79 -26.53
C ALA A 566 -45.42 -9.92 -26.73
N ASP A 567 -45.92 -9.53 -27.90
CA ASP A 567 -47.35 -9.61 -28.24
C ASP A 567 -47.88 -11.05 -28.13
N GLU A 568 -47.11 -12.02 -28.62
CA GLU A 568 -47.40 -13.46 -28.52
C GLU A 568 -46.64 -14.12 -27.36
N CYS A 569 -46.70 -13.51 -26.16
CA CYS A 569 -46.05 -14.05 -24.97
C CYS A 569 -46.70 -15.37 -24.51
N ARG A 570 -45.87 -16.40 -24.29
CA ARG A 570 -46.32 -17.72 -23.82
C ARG A 570 -46.71 -17.77 -22.35
N THR A 571 -46.70 -16.63 -21.64
CA THR A 571 -46.96 -16.45 -20.19
C THR A 571 -46.01 -17.16 -19.23
N ARG A 572 -45.34 -18.24 -19.66
CA ARG A 572 -44.34 -19.00 -18.90
C ARG A 572 -43.06 -19.18 -19.70
N ILE A 573 -41.93 -19.29 -18.99
CA ILE A 573 -40.63 -19.62 -19.59
C ILE A 573 -40.52 -21.14 -19.57
N THR A 574 -40.45 -21.78 -20.73
CA THR A 574 -40.36 -23.25 -20.85
C THR A 574 -39.13 -23.69 -21.63
N GLY A 575 -38.79 -24.97 -21.53
CA GLY A 575 -37.72 -25.60 -22.31
C GLY A 575 -38.19 -26.07 -23.69
N TRP A 576 -37.25 -26.61 -24.49
CA TRP A 576 -37.52 -27.18 -25.81
C TRP A 576 -38.64 -28.22 -25.79
N LYS A 577 -38.66 -29.08 -24.76
CA LYS A 577 -39.66 -30.16 -24.61
C LYS A 577 -41.09 -29.64 -24.74
N ASP A 578 -41.39 -28.52 -24.10
CA ASP A 578 -42.74 -27.96 -23.99
C ASP A 578 -43.05 -26.89 -25.07
N LEU A 579 -42.19 -26.74 -26.08
CA LEU A 579 -42.46 -25.83 -27.18
C LEU A 579 -43.54 -26.41 -28.12
N PRO A 580 -44.52 -25.60 -28.56
CA PRO A 580 -45.39 -25.94 -29.69
C PRO A 580 -44.57 -26.31 -30.93
N GLN A 581 -45.04 -27.29 -31.71
CA GLN A 581 -44.30 -27.81 -32.86
C GLN A 581 -43.93 -26.72 -33.88
N HIS A 582 -44.86 -25.80 -34.19
CA HIS A 582 -44.59 -24.71 -35.13
C HIS A 582 -43.43 -23.81 -34.66
N LEU A 583 -43.24 -23.63 -33.34
CA LEU A 583 -42.10 -22.89 -32.80
C LEU A 583 -40.83 -23.72 -32.86
N LYS A 584 -40.88 -25.02 -32.55
CA LYS A 584 -39.74 -25.93 -32.73
C LYS A 584 -39.24 -25.89 -34.17
N ASP A 585 -40.14 -25.96 -35.14
CA ASP A 585 -39.81 -25.89 -36.57
C ASP A 585 -39.18 -24.54 -36.93
N SER A 586 -39.71 -23.43 -36.41
CA SER A 586 -39.16 -22.08 -36.64
C SER A 586 -37.78 -21.86 -36.01
N TYR A 587 -37.54 -22.48 -34.84
CA TYR A 587 -36.33 -22.31 -34.05
C TYR A 587 -35.24 -23.31 -34.42
N ALA A 588 -35.56 -24.42 -35.10
CA ALA A 588 -34.60 -25.47 -35.44
C ALA A 588 -33.29 -24.96 -36.09
N PRO A 589 -33.29 -23.97 -37.00
CA PRO A 589 -32.05 -23.42 -37.57
C PRO A 589 -31.19 -22.61 -36.58
N TRP A 590 -31.77 -22.23 -35.44
CA TRP A 590 -31.22 -21.28 -34.45
C TRP A 590 -31.15 -21.89 -33.05
N ALA A 591 -31.39 -23.18 -32.91
CA ALA A 591 -31.35 -23.90 -31.66
C ALA A 591 -30.09 -24.76 -31.58
N ALA A 592 -29.66 -25.05 -30.36
CA ALA A 592 -28.51 -25.91 -30.15
C ALA A 592 -28.80 -27.34 -30.68
N PRO A 593 -27.90 -27.94 -31.49
CA PRO A 593 -28.18 -29.21 -32.20
C PRO A 593 -28.59 -30.37 -31.30
N TYR A 594 -28.03 -30.49 -30.10
CA TYR A 594 -28.35 -31.56 -29.16
C TYR A 594 -29.83 -31.57 -28.75
N LEU A 595 -30.54 -30.43 -28.81
CA LEU A 595 -31.97 -30.38 -28.52
C LEU A 595 -32.78 -31.16 -29.55
N LEU A 596 -32.40 -31.09 -30.83
CA LEU A 596 -33.06 -31.82 -31.91
C LEU A 596 -32.81 -33.32 -31.79
N GLU A 597 -31.64 -33.71 -31.26
CA GLU A 597 -31.30 -35.11 -30.99
C GLU A 597 -32.12 -35.65 -29.81
N LEU A 598 -32.21 -34.90 -28.71
CA LEU A 598 -33.02 -35.24 -27.55
C LEU A 598 -34.50 -35.36 -27.89
N ASP A 599 -35.04 -34.40 -28.65
CA ASP A 599 -36.45 -34.40 -29.07
C ASP A 599 -36.79 -35.65 -29.90
N LYS A 600 -35.89 -36.06 -30.80
CA LYS A 600 -36.02 -37.32 -31.56
C LYS A 600 -35.89 -38.57 -30.69
N LYS A 601 -35.00 -38.56 -29.71
CA LYS A 601 -34.79 -39.68 -28.77
C LYS A 601 -36.06 -39.94 -27.96
N TYR A 602 -36.56 -38.93 -27.28
CA TYR A 602 -37.74 -39.06 -26.42
C TYR A 602 -39.04 -39.29 -27.20
N ALA A 603 -39.17 -38.75 -28.42
CA ALA A 603 -40.30 -39.07 -29.29
C ALA A 603 -40.37 -40.56 -29.70
N LYS A 604 -39.22 -41.25 -29.77
CA LYS A 604 -39.19 -42.71 -30.01
C LYS A 604 -39.53 -43.52 -28.77
N GLU A 605 -39.07 -43.08 -27.59
CA GLU A 605 -39.36 -43.72 -26.31
C GLU A 605 -40.84 -43.62 -25.95
N ASP A 606 -41.48 -42.48 -26.20
CA ASP A 606 -42.93 -42.32 -26.02
C ASP A 606 -43.73 -43.23 -26.96
N ASN A 607 -43.35 -43.35 -28.25
CA ASN A 607 -44.03 -44.26 -29.19
C ASN A 607 -43.88 -45.74 -28.81
N LEU A 608 -42.76 -46.15 -28.22
CA LEU A 608 -42.55 -47.51 -27.71
C LEU A 608 -43.33 -47.79 -26.42
N ALA A 609 -43.60 -46.76 -25.60
CA ALA A 609 -44.37 -46.87 -24.37
C ALA A 609 -45.90 -46.96 -24.60
N TYR A 610 -46.39 -46.63 -25.79
CA TYR A 610 -47.80 -46.79 -26.19
C TYR A 610 -48.10 -48.09 -26.95
N GLU A 611 -47.07 -48.85 -27.36
CA GLU A 611 -47.20 -50.16 -28.02
C GLU A 611 -47.15 -51.36 -27.04
N HIS A 612 -47.01 -51.10 -25.75
CA HIS A 612 -47.11 -52.05 -24.63
C HIS A 612 -48.21 -51.61 -23.65
#